data_AF-A0A8X6FG69-F1
#
_entry.id   AF-A0A8X6FG69-F1
#
_cell.length_a   1.000
_cell.length_b   1.000
_cell.length_c   1.000
_cell.angle_alpha   90.00
_cell.angle_beta   90.00
_cell.angle_gamma   90.00
#
_symmetry.space_group_name_H-M   'P 1'
#
loop_
_entity.id
_entity.type
_entity.pdbx_description
1 polymer ?
#
loop_
_entity_poly.entity_id
_entity_poly.type
_entity_poly.pdbx_seq_one_letter_code
_entity_poly.pdbx_strand_id
1 'polypeptide(L)'
;MPDFAFEESSEIYLVRWNGNPVVTVAINFRTLESFFGVKMRVRGHKGKVNVKIPNFKNSCNKHMSCVDYQDWLSGLYSIKFRGQNGVLLIRSLDMAMAKV
;
A
#
# COMPACT_ATOMS: atom_id res chain seq x y z
N MET A 1 -3.87 -12.73 22.33
CA MET A 1 -3.61 -13.52 21.12
C MET A 1 -4.20 -12.74 19.94
N PRO A 2 -3.54 -12.57 18.79
CA PRO A 2 -4.20 -11.90 17.66
C PRO A 2 -5.18 -12.90 17.02
N ASP A 3 -6.47 -12.60 17.15
CA ASP A 3 -7.56 -13.37 16.55
C ASP A 3 -7.64 -13.06 15.05
N PHE A 4 -7.48 -14.09 14.23
CA PHE A 4 -7.70 -14.07 12.79
C PHE A 4 -8.88 -14.99 12.48
N ALA A 5 -9.83 -14.53 11.68
CA ALA A 5 -10.93 -15.35 11.17
C ALA A 5 -10.76 -15.46 9.65
N PHE A 6 -10.92 -16.67 9.11
CA PHE A 6 -10.79 -16.98 7.69
C PHE A 6 -12.12 -17.54 7.18
N GLU A 7 -12.55 -17.08 6.01
CA GLU A 7 -13.68 -17.66 5.28
C GLU A 7 -13.13 -18.24 3.97
N GLU A 8 -13.21 -19.57 3.82
CA GLU A 8 -12.55 -20.35 2.75
C GLU A 8 -13.50 -20.65 1.56
N SER A 9 -14.68 -20.03 1.53
CA SER A 9 -15.76 -20.36 0.59
C SER A 9 -15.57 -19.79 -0.83
N SER A 10 -14.50 -19.04 -1.11
CA SER A 10 -14.34 -18.26 -2.35
C SER A 10 -12.88 -18.21 -2.84
N GLU A 11 -12.66 -17.98 -4.14
CA GLU A 11 -11.35 -17.72 -4.79
C GLU A 11 -10.57 -16.51 -4.21
N ILE A 12 -11.19 -15.81 -3.26
CA ILE A 12 -10.70 -14.60 -2.61
C ILE A 12 -10.75 -14.83 -1.09
N TYR A 13 -9.60 -14.65 -0.45
CA TYR A 13 -9.43 -14.70 1.00
C TYR A 13 -9.60 -13.31 1.59
N LEU A 14 -10.49 -13.18 2.57
CA LEU A 14 -10.63 -11.98 3.38
C LEU A 14 -9.85 -12.14 4.68
N VAL A 15 -8.82 -11.32 4.89
CA VAL A 15 -7.96 -11.43 6.08
C VAL A 15 -8.07 -10.16 6.91
N ARG A 16 -8.48 -10.33 8.17
CA ARG A 16 -8.54 -9.24 9.16
C ARG A 16 -7.36 -9.35 10.12
N TRP A 17 -6.45 -8.38 10.05
CA TRP A 17 -5.36 -8.25 11.01
C TRP A 17 -5.74 -7.28 12.13
N ASN A 18 -5.96 -7.84 13.32
CA ASN A 18 -6.22 -7.10 14.55
C ASN A 18 -4.91 -6.57 15.16
N GLY A 19 -4.20 -5.73 14.40
CA GLY A 19 -3.07 -4.96 14.87
C GLY A 19 -3.46 -3.54 15.30
N ASN A 20 -2.51 -2.62 15.20
CA ASN A 20 -2.72 -1.21 15.52
C ASN A 20 -2.32 -0.35 14.30
N PRO A 21 -3.28 0.12 13.47
CA PRO A 21 -4.74 -0.10 13.49
C PRO A 21 -5.17 -1.49 12.96
N VAL A 22 -6.47 -1.80 13.11
CA VAL A 22 -7.12 -2.98 12.49
C VAL A 22 -7.19 -2.78 10.98
N VAL A 23 -6.79 -3.78 10.21
CA VAL A 23 -6.81 -3.72 8.73
C VAL A 23 -7.45 -4.99 8.19
N THR A 24 -8.33 -4.84 7.20
CA THR A 24 -8.92 -5.95 6.45
C THR A 24 -8.44 -5.87 5.00
N VAL A 25 -7.96 -6.98 4.45
CA VAL A 25 -7.46 -7.07 3.08
C VAL A 25 -8.09 -8.27 2.40
N ALA A 26 -8.57 -8.08 1.17
CA ALA A 26 -9.00 -9.17 0.29
C ALA A 26 -7.82 -9.54 -0.63
N ILE A 27 -7.42 -10.81 -0.65
CA ILE A 27 -6.32 -11.31 -1.48
C ILE A 27 -6.72 -12.62 -2.18
N ASN A 28 -6.22 -12.86 -3.39
CA ASN A 28 -6.49 -14.10 -4.14
C ASN A 28 -5.29 -15.08 -4.17
N PHE A 29 -4.25 -14.85 -3.36
CA PHE A 29 -3.04 -15.68 -3.35
C PHE A 29 -2.88 -16.44 -2.02
N ARG A 30 -2.47 -17.71 -2.11
CA ARG A 30 -2.57 -18.74 -1.05
C ARG A 30 -1.50 -18.66 0.06
N THR A 31 -0.49 -17.80 -0.07
CA THR A 31 0.65 -17.74 0.86
C THR A 31 0.40 -16.80 2.04
N LEU A 32 -0.43 -17.27 2.98
CA LEU A 32 -0.93 -16.52 4.14
C LEU A 32 -0.06 -16.63 5.40
N GLU A 33 0.81 -17.63 5.52
CA GLU A 33 1.39 -18.03 6.82
C GLU A 33 2.73 -17.39 7.21
N SER A 34 3.42 -16.69 6.30
CA SER A 34 4.71 -16.11 6.68
C SER A 34 4.52 -14.81 7.47
N PHE A 35 5.13 -14.75 8.66
CA PHE A 35 5.19 -13.53 9.46
C PHE A 35 6.56 -12.87 9.31
N PHE A 36 6.57 -11.57 9.02
CA PHE A 36 7.78 -10.75 8.92
C PHE A 36 7.88 -9.82 10.14
N GLY A 37 9.09 -9.72 10.71
CA GLY A 37 9.38 -8.76 11.77
C GLY A 37 9.62 -7.36 11.20
N VAL A 38 8.80 -6.38 11.60
CA VAL A 38 8.93 -4.99 11.17
C VAL A 38 8.93 -4.06 12.37
N LYS A 39 9.82 -3.06 12.36
CA LYS A 39 9.84 -1.98 13.35
C LYS A 39 8.74 -0.96 13.03
N MET A 40 7.63 -1.00 13.74
CA MET A 40 6.51 -0.05 13.59
C MET A 40 6.21 0.68 14.90
N ARG A 41 5.60 1.87 14.79
CA ARG A 41 5.12 2.62 15.94
C ARG A 41 3.79 2.01 16.39
N VAL A 42 3.66 1.72 17.68
CA VAL A 42 2.44 1.15 18.26
C VAL A 42 1.92 2.14 19.31
N ARG A 43 0.62 2.45 19.26
CA ARG A 43 -0.07 3.30 20.26
C ARG A 43 0.22 2.76 21.66
N GLY A 44 0.62 3.65 22.57
CA GLY A 44 1.02 3.29 23.93
C GLY A 44 2.52 3.02 24.12
N HIS A 45 3.31 2.85 23.06
CA HIS A 45 4.76 2.71 23.16
C HIS A 45 5.49 4.00 22.74
N LYS A 46 6.50 4.40 23.52
CA LYS A 46 7.45 5.44 23.12
C LYS A 46 8.46 4.83 22.14
N GLY A 47 8.27 5.07 20.85
CA GLY A 47 9.19 4.67 19.79
C GLY A 47 8.67 3.56 18.87
N LYS A 48 9.57 3.03 18.03
CA LYS A 48 9.28 1.89 17.14
C LYS A 48 9.56 0.58 17.88
N VAL A 49 8.61 -0.34 17.87
CA VAL A 49 8.73 -1.69 18.43
C VAL A 49 8.74 -2.72 17.31
N ASN A 50 9.39 -3.86 17.54
CA ASN A 50 9.42 -4.94 16.57
C ASN A 50 8.10 -5.72 16.65
N VAL A 51 7.33 -5.72 15.56
CA VAL A 51 6.01 -6.38 15.47
C VAL A 51 6.07 -7.41 14.37
N LYS A 52 5.53 -8.60 14.64
CA LYS A 52 5.31 -9.61 13.61
C LYS A 52 4.07 -9.22 12.81
N ILE A 53 4.25 -8.86 11.55
CA ILE A 53 3.16 -8.58 10.60
C ILE A 53 3.01 -9.76 9.64
N PRO A 54 1.80 -10.05 9.18
CA PRO A 54 1.58 -11.09 8.19
C PRO A 54 2.10 -10.65 6.81
N ASN A 55 2.59 -11.60 6.00
CA ASN A 55 3.22 -11.33 4.71
C ASN A 55 2.28 -10.65 3.70
N PHE A 56 0.98 -10.95 3.74
CA PHE A 56 0.02 -10.25 2.87
C PHE A 56 0.08 -8.73 3.09
N LYS A 57 0.25 -8.28 4.34
CA LYS A 57 0.36 -6.85 4.66
C LYS A 57 1.65 -6.25 4.11
N ASN A 58 2.76 -6.98 4.20
CA ASN A 58 4.03 -6.55 3.62
C ASN A 58 3.94 -6.45 2.09
N SER A 59 3.36 -7.46 1.45
CA SER A 59 3.16 -7.50 0.00
C SER A 59 2.24 -6.36 -0.47
N CYS A 60 1.11 -6.14 0.18
CA CYS A 60 0.23 -5.01 -0.14
C CYS A 60 0.97 -3.69 0.01
N ASN A 61 1.62 -3.44 1.16
CA ASN A 61 2.36 -2.19 1.35
C ASN A 61 3.48 -1.98 0.33
N LYS A 62 4.16 -3.03 -0.12
CA LYS A 62 5.24 -2.93 -1.11
C LYS A 62 4.73 -2.56 -2.50
N HIS A 63 3.57 -3.05 -2.91
CA HIS A 63 3.06 -2.86 -4.28
C HIS A 63 2.03 -1.73 -4.39
N MET A 64 1.41 -1.31 -3.29
CA MET A 64 0.33 -0.31 -3.29
C MET A 64 0.84 1.12 -3.50
N SER A 65 2.11 1.41 -3.21
CA SER A 65 2.67 2.77 -3.28
C SER A 65 3.06 3.23 -4.68
N CYS A 66 2.94 2.38 -5.71
CA CYS A 66 3.47 2.71 -7.05
C CYS A 66 2.74 3.90 -7.68
N VAL A 67 1.40 3.95 -7.55
CA VAL A 67 0.59 5.04 -8.08
C VAL A 67 0.87 6.34 -7.33
N ASP A 68 0.86 6.31 -6.00
CA ASP A 68 1.18 7.48 -5.17
C ASP A 68 2.59 8.03 -5.45
N TYR A 69 3.55 7.15 -5.70
CA TYR A 69 4.91 7.53 -6.05
C TYR A 69 4.97 8.20 -7.43
N GLN A 70 4.25 7.65 -8.41
CA GLN A 70 4.14 8.24 -9.74
C GLN A 70 3.43 9.60 -9.71
N ASP A 71 2.40 9.77 -8.89
CA ASP A 71 1.71 11.05 -8.68
C ASP A 71 2.62 12.08 -8.01
N TRP A 72 3.44 11.65 -7.05
CA TRP A 72 4.44 12.50 -6.42
C TRP A 72 5.50 12.98 -7.43
N LEU A 73 6.04 12.06 -8.25
CA LEU A 73 6.98 12.40 -9.32
C LEU A 73 6.34 13.35 -10.35
N SER A 74 5.10 13.07 -10.76
CA SER A 74 4.36 13.92 -11.69
C SER A 74 4.12 15.31 -11.11
N GLY A 75 3.89 15.43 -9.81
CA GLY A 75 3.79 16.72 -9.12
C GLY A 75 5.11 17.48 -9.00
N LEU A 76 6.23 16.76 -8.81
CA LEU A 76 7.56 17.37 -8.68
C LEU A 76 8.07 17.95 -10.01
N TYR A 77 7.84 17.23 -11.11
CA TYR A 77 8.33 17.60 -12.43
C TYR A 77 7.26 18.21 -13.36
N SER A 78 6.09 18.57 -12.82
CA SER A 78 4.95 19.02 -13.63
C SER A 78 5.27 20.29 -14.44
N ILE A 79 4.99 20.23 -15.74
CA ILE A 79 5.10 21.39 -16.62
C ILE A 79 3.94 22.36 -16.34
N LYS A 80 4.25 23.54 -15.78
CA LYS A 80 3.23 24.58 -15.55
C LYS A 80 2.93 25.35 -16.84
N PHE A 81 1.89 24.94 -17.55
CA PHE A 81 1.36 25.70 -18.68
C PHE A 81 0.19 26.59 -18.23
N ARG A 82 0.17 27.85 -18.65
CA ARG A 82 -0.87 28.83 -18.27
C ARG A 82 -1.93 28.90 -19.37
N GLY A 83 -2.70 27.82 -19.54
CA GLY A 83 -3.79 27.73 -20.52
C GLY A 83 -4.78 26.61 -20.16
N GLN A 84 -6.07 26.82 -20.39
CA GLN A 84 -7.13 25.85 -20.05
C GLN A 84 -7.21 24.66 -21.02
N ASN A 85 -6.72 24.84 -22.26
CA ASN A 85 -6.82 23.83 -23.31
C ASN A 85 -5.53 23.02 -23.34
N GLY A 86 -5.60 21.71 -23.06
CA GLY A 86 -4.46 20.79 -23.17
C GLY A 86 -3.96 20.16 -21.87
N VAL A 87 -4.70 20.27 -20.76
CA VAL A 87 -4.31 19.66 -19.45
C VAL A 87 -4.02 18.16 -19.60
N LEU A 88 -4.82 17.42 -20.37
CA LEU A 88 -4.59 15.98 -20.60
C LEU A 88 -3.28 15.70 -21.36
N LEU A 89 -2.92 16.53 -22.34
CA LEU A 89 -1.67 16.40 -23.08
C LEU A 89 -0.47 16.63 -22.15
N ILE A 90 -0.54 17.67 -21.32
CA ILE A 90 0.51 17.98 -20.34
C ILE A 90 0.66 16.84 -19.34
N ARG A 91 -0.45 16.29 -18.83
CA ARG A 91 -0.41 15.14 -17.92
C ARG A 91 0.14 13.88 -18.59
N SER A 92 -0.18 13.64 -19.85
CA SER A 92 0.39 12.51 -20.60
C SER A 92 1.89 12.65 -20.82
N LEU A 93 2.39 13.88 -21.03
CA LEU A 93 3.81 14.19 -21.11
C LEU A 93 4.50 14.03 -19.75
N ASP A 94 3.92 14.56 -18.67
CA ASP A 94 4.41 14.41 -17.29
C ASP A 94 4.55 12.92 -16.94
N MET A 95 3.54 12.10 -17.25
CA MET A 95 3.58 10.64 -17.03
C MET A 95 4.62 9.93 -17.91
N ALA A 96 4.83 10.37 -19.15
CA ALA A 96 5.83 9.78 -20.05
C ALA A 96 7.27 10.11 -19.62
N MET A 97 7.48 11.29 -19.02
CA MET A 97 8.78 11.72 -18.49
C MET A 97 9.09 11.15 -17.11
N ALA A 98 8.07 10.91 -16.28
CA ALA A 98 8.18 10.25 -14.99
C ALA A 98 8.39 8.72 -15.16
N LYS A 99 9.48 8.34 -15.83
CA LYS A 99 9.84 6.93 -16.02
C LYS A 99 10.61 6.41 -14.81
N VAL A 100 9.99 5.48 -14.09
CA VAL A 100 10.59 4.65 -13.03
C VAL A 100 11.17 3.38 -13.65
#